data_AF-A0A925NXB6-F1
#
_entry.id   AF-A0A925NXB6-F1
#
_cell.length_a   1.000
_cell.length_b   1.000
_cell.length_c   1.000
_cell.angle_alpha   90.00
_cell.angle_beta   90.00
_cell.angle_gamma   90.00
#
_symmetry.space_group_name_H-M   'P 1'
#
loop_
_entity.id
_entity.type
_entity.pdbx_description
1 polymer ?
#
loop_
_entity_poly.entity_id
_entity_poly.type
_entity_poly.pdbx_seq_one_letter_code
_entity_poly.pdbx_strand_id
1 'polypeptide(L)'
;MKNEELDTIIEKSLKTKVDFWLSVDFAQKVTLTVARREQWKNDLREYLLMTGVIIGLLSVAVGLYYYLDKQFILNVFSFVTGNLVMVICTLFTLNFILLADKVLLPLLFNRAS
;
A
#
# COMPACT_ATOMS: atom_id res chain seq x y z
N MET A 1 19.99 5.21 -41.46
CA MET A 1 20.71 3.97 -41.08
C MET A 1 20.23 3.32 -39.78
N LYS A 2 19.10 3.75 -39.16
CA LYS A 2 18.57 3.16 -37.91
C LYS A 2 17.20 2.47 -38.07
N ASN A 3 16.56 2.63 -39.23
CA ASN A 3 15.23 2.09 -39.52
C ASN A 3 15.29 0.73 -40.21
N GLU A 4 16.31 0.48 -41.02
CA GLU A 4 16.47 -0.79 -41.74
C GLU A 4 16.74 -1.96 -40.79
N GLU A 5 17.46 -1.74 -39.69
CA GLU A 5 17.66 -2.77 -38.65
C GLU A 5 16.34 -3.11 -37.92
N LEU A 6 15.51 -2.10 -37.62
CA LEU A 6 14.19 -2.31 -37.03
C LEU A 6 13.26 -3.06 -38.00
N ASP A 7 13.24 -2.68 -39.27
CA ASP A 7 12.42 -3.35 -40.28
C ASP A 7 12.84 -4.81 -40.47
N THR A 8 14.15 -5.10 -40.43
CA THR A 8 14.67 -6.47 -40.53
C THR A 8 14.33 -7.32 -39.29
N ILE A 9 14.32 -6.71 -38.10
CA ILE A 9 13.92 -7.38 -36.85
C ILE A 9 12.41 -7.64 -36.82
N ILE A 10 11.61 -6.68 -37.28
CA ILE A 10 10.14 -6.79 -37.38
C ILE A 10 9.75 -7.86 -38.40
N GLU A 11 10.41 -7.90 -39.56
CA GLU A 11 10.13 -8.89 -40.60
C GLU A 11 10.51 -10.32 -40.14
N LYS A 12 11.62 -10.48 -39.40
CA LYS A 12 11.99 -11.76 -38.77
C LYS A 12 11.01 -12.20 -37.67
N SER A 13 10.53 -11.24 -36.88
CA SER A 13 9.56 -11.53 -35.81
C SER A 13 8.19 -11.92 -36.36
N LEU A 14 7.77 -11.39 -37.50
CA LEU A 14 6.47 -11.66 -38.13
C LEU A 14 6.44 -12.95 -38.97
N LYS A 15 7.57 -13.34 -39.58
CA LYS A 15 7.69 -14.60 -40.36
C LYS A 15 7.89 -15.85 -39.50
N THR A 16 8.26 -15.68 -38.23
CA THR A 16 8.34 -16.79 -37.27
C THR A 16 6.93 -17.17 -36.89
N LYS A 17 6.44 -18.32 -37.35
CA LYS A 17 5.15 -18.90 -36.95
C LYS A 17 5.14 -18.94 -35.42
N VAL A 18 4.36 -18.05 -34.82
CA VAL A 18 4.31 -17.87 -33.38
C VAL A 18 3.73 -19.15 -32.79
N ASP A 19 4.61 -20.04 -32.36
CA ASP A 19 4.29 -21.26 -31.60
C ASP A 19 4.02 -20.93 -30.13
N PHE A 20 3.66 -19.67 -29.83
CA PHE A 20 3.12 -19.32 -28.54
C PHE A 20 1.67 -19.79 -28.50
N TRP A 21 1.50 -21.02 -28.02
CA TRP A 21 0.25 -21.44 -27.41
C TRP A 21 0.00 -20.50 -26.23
N LEU A 22 -0.77 -19.44 -26.48
CA LEU A 22 -1.38 -18.66 -25.42
C LEU A 22 -2.25 -19.66 -24.65
N SER A 23 -1.77 -20.13 -23.50
CA SER A 23 -2.58 -20.99 -22.64
C SER A 23 -3.93 -20.30 -22.44
N VAL A 24 -5.03 -21.04 -22.53
CA VAL A 24 -6.40 -20.48 -22.40
C VAL A 24 -6.54 -19.63 -21.12
N ASP A 25 -5.73 -19.93 -20.11
CA ASP A 25 -5.65 -19.21 -18.83
C ASP A 25 -4.68 -18.02 -18.77
N PHE A 26 -3.96 -17.69 -19.84
CA PHE A 26 -2.95 -16.61 -19.82
C PHE A 26 -3.60 -15.25 -19.57
N ALA A 27 -4.67 -14.94 -20.30
CA ALA A 27 -5.45 -13.73 -20.08
C ALA A 27 -5.99 -13.68 -18.65
N GLN A 28 -6.48 -14.81 -18.13
CA GLN A 28 -6.99 -14.89 -16.76
C GLN A 28 -5.88 -14.67 -15.71
N LYS A 29 -4.70 -15.26 -15.89
CA LYS A 29 -3.54 -15.09 -15.00
C LYS A 29 -3.02 -13.66 -15.01
N VAL A 30 -2.93 -13.04 -16.18
CA VAL A 30 -2.49 -11.65 -16.32
C VAL A 30 -3.51 -10.71 -15.67
N THR A 31 -4.80 -10.87 -15.97
CA THR A 31 -5.87 -10.05 -15.38
C THR A 31 -5.92 -10.18 -13.86
N LEU A 32 -5.80 -11.40 -13.31
CA LEU A 32 -5.74 -11.60 -11.85
C LEU A 32 -4.51 -10.95 -11.20
N THR A 33 -3.37 -10.99 -11.88
CA THR A 33 -2.13 -10.38 -11.37
C THR A 33 -2.22 -8.86 -11.38
N VAL A 34 -2.77 -8.28 -12.45
CA VAL A 34 -2.98 -6.83 -12.57
C VAL A 34 -4.04 -6.34 -11.59
N ALA A 35 -5.18 -7.04 -11.50
CA ALA A 35 -6.24 -6.72 -10.56
C ALA A 35 -5.75 -6.74 -9.11
N ARG A 36 -4.96 -7.76 -8.72
CA ARG A 36 -4.37 -7.84 -7.38
C ARG A 36 -3.42 -6.69 -7.07
N ARG A 37 -2.65 -6.22 -8.06
CA ARG A 37 -1.70 -5.12 -7.90
C ARG A 37 -2.41 -3.78 -7.76
N GLU A 38 -3.46 -3.54 -8.55
CA GLU A 38 -4.30 -2.34 -8.42
C GLU A 38 -5.07 -2.33 -7.11
N GLN A 39 -5.58 -3.49 -6.68
CA GLN A 39 -6.28 -3.61 -5.40
C GLN A 39 -5.35 -3.29 -4.22
N TRP A 40 -4.11 -3.80 -4.22
CA TRP A 40 -3.07 -3.40 -3.24
C TRP A 40 -2.86 -1.89 -3.16
N LYS A 41 -2.79 -1.25 -4.32
CA LYS A 41 -2.52 0.19 -4.42
C LYS A 41 -3.69 1.00 -3.89
N ASN A 42 -4.92 0.56 -4.16
CA ASN A 42 -6.11 1.26 -3.70
C ASN A 42 -6.32 1.07 -2.18
N ASP A 43 -6.15 -0.14 -1.67
CA ASP A 43 -6.30 -0.46 -0.25
C ASP A 43 -5.25 0.26 0.59
N LEU A 44 -3.98 0.27 0.16
CA LEU A 44 -2.93 1.06 0.80
C LEU A 44 -3.22 2.56 0.77
N ARG A 45 -3.73 3.07 -0.35
CA ARG A 45 -4.08 4.49 -0.47
C ARG A 45 -5.20 4.87 0.49
N GLU A 46 -6.23 4.05 0.60
CA GLU A 46 -7.35 4.28 1.52
C GLU A 46 -6.87 4.21 2.98
N TYR A 47 -6.03 3.23 3.32
CA TYR A 47 -5.39 3.12 4.62
C TYR A 47 -4.56 4.37 4.98
N LEU A 48 -3.72 4.83 4.05
CA LEU A 48 -2.88 6.02 4.22
C LEU A 48 -3.73 7.29 4.41
N LEU A 49 -4.83 7.42 3.66
CA LEU A 49 -5.75 8.54 3.80
C LEU A 49 -6.42 8.55 5.18
N MET A 50 -6.99 7.43 5.62
CA MET A 50 -7.62 7.34 6.95
C MET A 50 -6.61 7.61 8.06
N THR A 51 -5.44 6.99 7.98
CA THR A 51 -4.36 7.18 8.97
C THR A 51 -3.89 8.63 8.99
N GLY A 52 -3.72 9.25 7.82
CA GLY A 52 -3.34 10.65 7.70
C GLY A 52 -4.35 11.60 8.31
N VAL A 53 -5.65 11.36 8.12
CA VAL A 53 -6.72 12.17 8.75
C VAL A 53 -6.67 12.05 10.27
N ILE A 54 -6.52 10.84 10.80
CA ILE A 54 -6.44 10.60 12.25
C ILE A 54 -5.22 11.30 12.86
N ILE A 55 -4.04 11.15 12.25
CA ILE A 55 -2.80 11.80 12.69
C ILE A 55 -2.93 13.33 12.60
N GLY A 56 -3.54 13.84 11.52
CA GLY A 56 -3.80 15.27 11.35
C GLY A 56 -4.69 15.82 12.47
N LEU A 57 -5.79 15.14 12.78
CA LEU A 57 -6.71 15.53 13.85
C LEU A 57 -6.01 15.52 15.22
N LEU A 58 -5.25 14.46 15.51
CA LEU A 58 -4.45 14.36 16.74
C LEU A 58 -3.43 15.50 16.84
N SER A 59 -2.77 15.85 15.74
CA SER A 59 -1.77 16.93 15.73
C SER A 59 -2.40 18.28 16.04
N VAL A 60 -3.58 18.57 15.48
CA VAL A 60 -4.34 19.79 15.77
C VAL A 60 -4.76 19.81 17.24
N ALA A 61 -5.29 18.71 17.75
CA ALA A 61 -5.70 18.60 19.16
C ALA A 61 -4.50 18.85 20.10
N VAL A 62 -3.36 18.20 19.87
CA VAL A 62 -2.14 18.40 20.66
C VAL A 62 -1.66 19.85 20.58
N GLY A 63 -1.71 20.47 19.39
CA GLY A 63 -1.35 21.88 19.21
C GLY A 63 -2.24 22.83 20.02
N LEU A 64 -3.56 22.60 20.03
CA LEU A 64 -4.50 23.38 20.84
C LEU A 64 -4.26 23.18 22.35
N TYR A 65 -4.10 21.93 22.79
CA TYR A 65 -3.84 21.62 24.19
C TYR A 65 -2.49 22.16 24.67
N TYR A 66 -1.47 22.22 23.81
CA TYR A 66 -0.20 22.83 24.16
C TYR A 66 -0.33 24.32 24.50
N TYR A 67 -1.28 25.03 23.87
CA TYR A 67 -1.56 26.43 24.18
C TYR A 67 -2.39 26.59 25.47
N LEU A 68 -3.33 25.68 25.73
CA LEU A 68 -4.23 25.73 26.89
C LEU A 68 -3.58 25.24 28.19
N ASP A 69 -2.90 24.10 28.14
CA ASP A 69 -2.24 23.47 29.28
C ASP A 69 -0.95 22.78 28.83
N LYS A 70 0.12 23.57 28.89
CA LYS A 70 1.46 23.11 28.52
C LYS A 70 1.99 22.03 29.46
N GLN A 71 1.61 22.05 30.73
CA GLN A 71 2.09 21.06 31.72
C GLN A 71 1.53 19.68 31.42
N PHE A 72 0.25 19.60 31.06
CA PHE A 72 -0.36 18.36 30.64
C PHE A 72 0.38 17.73 29.44
N ILE A 73 0.65 18.53 28.39
CA ILE A 73 1.37 18.02 27.20
C ILE A 73 2.80 17.56 27.54
N LEU A 74 3.52 18.30 28.38
CA LEU A 74 4.87 17.92 28.80
C LEU A 74 4.87 16.61 29.61
N ASN A 75 3.87 16.41 30.48
CA ASN A 75 3.72 15.18 31.25
C ASN A 75 3.40 13.98 30.35
N VAL A 76 2.48 14.15 29.39
CA VAL A 76 2.18 13.12 28.39
C VAL A 76 3.42 12.79 27.55
N PHE A 77 4.16 13.81 27.12
CA PHE A 77 5.40 13.61 26.37
C PHE A 77 6.45 12.87 27.20
N SER A 78 6.63 13.24 28.48
CA SER A 78 7.54 12.55 29.39
C SER A 78 7.13 11.10 29.65
N PHE A 79 5.83 10.81 29.69
CA PHE A 79 5.34 9.44 29.81
C PHE A 79 5.66 8.62 28.55
N VAL A 80 5.46 9.22 27.37
CA VAL A 80 5.76 8.58 26.08
C VAL A 80 7.26 8.32 25.94
N THR A 81 8.11 9.29 26.28
CA THR A 81 9.58 9.13 26.19
C THR A 81 10.12 8.17 27.26
N GLY A 82 9.51 8.12 28.44
CA GLY A 82 9.84 7.15 29.48
C GLY A 82 9.46 5.71 29.14
N ASN A 83 8.45 5.52 28.30
CA ASN A 83 7.91 4.19 27.92
C ASN A 83 8.02 3.93 26.41
N LEU A 84 9.07 4.42 25.75
CA LEU A 84 9.22 4.35 24.29
C LEU A 84 9.02 2.94 23.73
N VAL A 85 9.62 1.93 24.36
CA VAL A 85 9.51 0.53 23.89
C VAL A 85 8.05 0.09 23.88
N MET A 86 7.30 0.34 24.96
CA MET A 86 5.90 -0.05 25.07
C MET A 86 5.02 0.72 24.08
N VAL A 87 5.27 2.02 23.93
CA VAL A 87 4.53 2.88 22.99
C VAL A 87 4.78 2.43 21.55
N ILE A 88 6.03 2.20 21.17
CA ILE A 88 6.41 1.74 19.83
C ILE A 88 5.80 0.37 19.55
N CYS A 89 5.90 -0.59 20.47
CA CYS A 89 5.30 -1.91 20.29
C CYS A 89 3.77 -1.83 20.15
N THR A 90 3.11 -0.97 20.93
CA THR A 90 1.66 -0.76 20.85
C THR A 90 1.28 -0.14 19.51
N LEU A 91 1.95 0.93 19.10
CA LEU A 91 1.71 1.60 17.82
C LEU A 91 1.98 0.67 16.64
N PHE A 92 3.06 -0.11 16.69
CA PHE A 92 3.40 -1.09 15.66
C PHE A 92 2.33 -2.17 15.56
N THR A 93 1.90 -2.74 16.68
CA THR A 93 0.86 -3.78 16.71
C THR A 93 -0.47 -3.23 16.19
N LEU A 94 -0.85 -2.02 16.60
CA LEU A 94 -2.09 -1.39 16.17
C LEU A 94 -2.07 -1.05 14.67
N ASN A 95 -0.96 -0.53 14.16
CA ASN A 95 -0.75 -0.34 12.71
C ASN A 95 -0.79 -1.68 11.97
N PHE A 96 -0.15 -2.72 12.50
CA PHE A 96 -0.15 -4.05 11.89
C PHE A 96 -1.55 -4.63 11.82
N ILE A 97 -2.35 -4.51 12.89
CA ILE A 97 -3.74 -4.98 12.91
C ILE A 97 -4.58 -4.21 11.89
N LEU A 98 -4.49 -2.87 11.87
CA LEU A 98 -5.27 -2.06 10.92
C LEU A 98 -4.84 -2.31 9.47
N LEU A 99 -3.54 -2.42 9.22
CA LEU A 99 -3.00 -2.81 7.91
C LEU A 99 -3.49 -4.21 7.54
N ALA A 100 -3.49 -5.15 8.48
CA ALA A 100 -3.95 -6.50 8.22
C ALA A 100 -5.44 -6.53 7.90
N ASP A 101 -6.26 -5.81 8.66
CA ASP A 101 -7.70 -5.73 8.45
C ASP A 101 -8.06 -5.05 7.12
N LYS A 102 -7.36 -3.96 6.77
CA LYS A 102 -7.67 -3.16 5.57
C LYS A 102 -6.94 -3.60 4.31
N VAL A 103 -5.80 -4.28 4.41
CA VAL A 103 -4.98 -4.67 3.25
C VAL A 103 -4.83 -6.19 3.16
N LEU A 104 -4.52 -6.90 4.26
CA LEU A 104 -4.27 -8.35 4.20
C LEU A 104 -5.57 -9.16 4.08
N LEU A 105 -6.63 -8.81 4.83
CA LEU A 105 -7.89 -9.55 4.80
C LEU A 105 -8.62 -9.41 3.44
N PRO A 106 -8.76 -8.21 2.83
CA PRO A 106 -9.33 -8.09 1.50
C PRO A 106 -8.51 -8.85 0.46
N LEU A 107 -7.17 -8.83 0.57
CA LEU A 107 -6.32 -9.57 -0.35
C LEU A 107 -6.53 -11.09 -0.28
N LEU A 108 -6.59 -11.63 0.94
CA LEU A 108 -6.64 -13.07 1.18
C LEU A 108 -8.05 -13.63 0.96
N PHE A 109 -9.08 -12.84 1.27
CA PHE A 109 -10.48 -13.28 1.24
C PHE A 109 -11.31 -12.76 0.06
N ASN A 110 -10.84 -11.79 -0.75
CA ASN A 110 -11.51 -11.36 -1.99
C ASN A 110 -11.36 -12.37 -3.16
N ARG A 111 -11.31 -13.67 -2.82
CA ARG A 111 -11.23 -14.80 -3.76
C ARG A 111 -12.53 -15.62 -3.81
N ALA A 112 -13.59 -15.15 -3.15
CA ALA A 112 -14.84 -15.91 -2.96
C ALA A 112 -16.11 -15.26 -3.55
N SER A 113 -15.98 -14.29 -4.46
CA SER A 113 -17.11 -13.84 -5.30
C SER A 113 -16.72 -13.82 -6.77
#